data_AF-A0A9W9CT09-F1
#
_entry.id   AF-A0A9W9CT09-F1
#
_cell.length_a   1.000
_cell.length_b   1.000
_cell.length_c   1.000
_cell.angle_alpha   90.00
_cell.angle_beta   90.00
_cell.angle_gamma   90.00
#
_symmetry.space_group_name_H-M   'P 1'
#
loop_
_entity.id
_entity.type
_entity.pdbx_description
1 polymer ?
#
loop_
_entity_poly.entity_id
_entity_poly.type
_entity_poly.pdbx_seq_one_letter_code
_entity_poly.pdbx_strand_id
1 'polypeptide(L)'
;MKFLTLPGLTALLPVFSSLVTETLASLALPPGLPQSVHEFRKRHPYEPSTSSFGERHVVTIRPSANDTDDVSAAFKAGLERANHGGTLYLPANQTFVIGQPLDLTFLSDVHLRLDGEILFTNDTSYWQSVAFTHPFQNTIMFWKWGGENVKIYGEGALNGNGQRWWNEFSGNQILDPDNAYLRPVLFYAENATNWSIEGISYLNSPCWNNFIVTLQAVVMAKGLINV
;
A
#
# COMPACT_ATOMS: atom_id res chain seq x y z
N MET A 1 -72.16 32.83 -8.28
CA MET A 1 -71.63 32.81 -6.90
C MET A 1 -70.36 33.64 -6.89
N LYS A 2 -70.35 34.74 -6.11
CA LYS A 2 -69.26 35.74 -6.03
C LYS A 2 -68.00 35.13 -5.39
N PHE A 3 -66.82 35.57 -5.83
CA PHE A 3 -65.67 36.17 -5.10
C PHE A 3 -64.58 36.45 -6.17
N LEU A 4 -64.29 37.71 -6.58
CA LEU A 4 -63.24 38.65 -6.07
C LEU A 4 -61.88 37.94 -5.82
N THR A 5 -60.68 38.35 -6.28
CA THR A 5 -60.08 39.65 -6.71
C THR A 5 -58.69 39.40 -7.35
N LEU A 6 -58.23 40.32 -8.23
CA LEU A 6 -56.89 40.44 -8.90
C LEU A 6 -55.74 40.87 -7.93
N PRO A 7 -54.50 41.24 -8.36
CA PRO A 7 -53.49 40.62 -9.27
C PRO A 7 -52.03 40.63 -8.70
N GLY A 8 -51.13 39.88 -9.35
CA GLY A 8 -49.69 40.23 -9.53
C GLY A 8 -48.70 39.98 -8.39
N LEU A 9 -47.65 39.19 -8.64
CA LEU A 9 -46.26 39.55 -8.29
C LEU A 9 -45.26 38.60 -8.98
N THR A 10 -44.26 39.21 -9.61
CA THR A 10 -43.10 38.61 -10.28
C THR A 10 -42.29 37.77 -9.29
N ALA A 11 -42.06 36.48 -9.59
CA ALA A 11 -41.19 35.61 -8.78
C ALA A 11 -39.72 35.87 -9.15
N LEU A 12 -39.02 36.66 -8.34
CA LEU A 12 -37.56 36.73 -8.31
C LEU A 12 -37.04 35.52 -7.51
N LEU A 13 -36.33 34.63 -8.19
CA LEU A 13 -35.57 33.53 -7.58
C LEU A 13 -34.42 34.11 -6.75
N PRO A 14 -34.29 33.80 -5.45
CA PRO A 14 -33.02 33.96 -4.77
C PRO A 14 -32.14 32.75 -5.09
N VAL A 15 -31.12 32.98 -5.91
CA VAL A 15 -29.95 32.09 -6.01
C VAL A 15 -29.21 32.18 -4.68
N PHE A 16 -29.48 31.24 -3.77
CA PHE A 16 -28.60 31.01 -2.64
C PHE A 16 -27.47 30.09 -3.09
N SER A 17 -26.36 30.67 -3.56
CA SER A 17 -25.08 29.98 -3.57
C SER A 17 -24.61 29.86 -2.11
N SER A 18 -24.96 28.76 -1.46
CA SER A 18 -24.28 28.37 -0.23
C SER A 18 -22.88 27.88 -0.60
N LEU A 19 -21.87 28.70 -0.34
CA LEU A 19 -20.50 28.21 -0.16
C LEU A 19 -20.52 27.22 1.02
N VAL A 20 -20.48 25.93 0.71
CA VAL A 20 -20.10 24.93 1.71
C VAL A 20 -18.59 25.02 1.84
N THR A 21 -18.12 25.85 2.78
CA THR A 21 -16.74 25.78 3.22
C THR A 21 -16.63 24.53 4.08
N GLU A 22 -16.30 23.38 3.47
CA GLU A 22 -15.94 22.19 4.23
C GLU A 22 -14.62 22.47 4.96
N THR A 23 -14.73 22.88 6.23
CA THR A 23 -13.60 22.79 7.14
C THR A 23 -13.27 21.31 7.29
N LEU A 24 -12.19 20.85 6.66
CA LEU A 24 -11.55 19.59 6.99
C LEU A 24 -11.09 19.69 8.44
N ALA A 25 -11.96 19.32 9.38
CA ALA A 25 -11.55 19.07 10.74
C ALA A 25 -10.57 17.90 10.67
N SER A 26 -9.27 18.17 10.87
CA SER A 26 -8.33 17.09 11.13
C SER A 26 -8.89 16.34 12.34
N LEU A 27 -9.32 15.10 12.17
CA LEU A 27 -9.67 14.25 13.32
C LEU A 27 -8.39 14.05 14.12
N ALA A 28 -8.17 14.93 15.10
CA ALA A 28 -7.08 14.78 16.04
C ALA A 28 -7.28 13.46 16.79
N LEU A 29 -6.26 12.60 16.79
CA LEU A 29 -6.33 11.33 17.50
C LEU A 29 -6.58 11.60 19.00
N PRO A 30 -7.37 10.77 19.68
CA PRO A 30 -7.60 10.86 21.12
C PRO A 30 -6.32 11.09 21.93
N PRO A 31 -6.38 11.87 23.03
CA PRO A 31 -5.24 12.09 23.90
C PRO A 31 -4.64 10.77 24.38
N GLY A 32 -3.31 10.65 24.33
CA GLY A 32 -2.58 9.45 24.74
C GLY A 32 -2.25 8.47 23.62
N LEU A 33 -2.85 8.59 22.43
CA LEU A 33 -2.42 7.84 21.25
C LEU A 33 -1.19 8.49 20.59
N PRO A 34 -0.28 7.69 19.99
CA PRO A 34 0.79 8.23 19.17
C PRO A 34 0.24 9.04 17.99
N GLN A 35 0.72 10.28 17.85
CA GLN A 35 0.29 11.21 16.80
C GLN A 35 1.13 11.10 15.51
N SER A 36 2.17 10.26 15.54
CA SER A 36 3.03 10.01 14.39
C SER A 36 3.62 8.60 14.46
N VAL A 37 4.08 8.10 13.31
CA VAL A 37 4.88 6.87 13.19
C VAL A 37 6.09 6.92 14.13
N HIS A 38 6.77 8.06 14.19
CA HIS A 38 7.92 8.28 15.08
C HIS A 38 7.57 8.13 16.55
N GLU A 39 6.47 8.76 16.99
CA GLU A 39 6.00 8.64 18.37
C GLU A 39 5.56 7.22 18.71
N PHE A 40 4.95 6.50 17.76
CA PHE A 40 4.62 5.09 17.96
C PHE A 40 5.87 4.24 18.15
N ARG A 41 6.88 4.42 17.28
CA ARG A 41 8.15 3.67 17.34
C ARG A 41 8.91 3.89 18.63
N LYS A 42 8.92 5.11 19.16
CA LYS A 42 9.50 5.39 20.49
C LYS A 42 8.84 4.59 21.61
N ARG A 43 7.51 4.39 21.55
CA ARG A 43 6.76 3.64 22.57
C ARG A 43 6.78 2.14 22.35
N HIS A 44 6.95 1.72 21.10
CA HIS A 44 7.01 0.31 20.67
C HIS A 44 8.30 0.06 19.89
N PRO A 45 9.46 0.02 20.58
CA PRO A 45 10.75 -0.14 19.91
C PRO A 45 10.79 -1.44 19.11
N TYR A 46 11.22 -1.30 17.86
CA TYR A 46 11.57 -2.41 16.99
C TYR A 46 13.08 -2.58 17.04
N GLU A 47 13.53 -3.70 17.60
CA GLU A 47 14.90 -4.15 17.40
C GLU A 47 14.83 -5.32 16.42
N PRO A 48 15.38 -5.17 15.20
CA PRO A 48 15.47 -6.29 14.29
C PRO A 48 16.29 -7.38 14.97
N SER A 49 15.69 -8.58 15.11
CA SER A 49 16.36 -9.72 15.73
C SER A 49 17.70 -9.95 15.03
N THR A 50 18.81 -9.68 15.72
CA THR A 50 20.16 -9.91 15.24
C THR A 50 20.54 -11.40 15.27
N SER A 51 19.69 -12.26 15.86
CA SER A 51 20.09 -13.54 16.43
C SER A 51 19.85 -14.79 15.57
N SER A 52 19.60 -14.68 14.26
CA SER A 52 19.66 -15.87 13.39
C SER A 52 20.00 -15.60 11.92
N PHE A 53 20.71 -14.50 11.64
CA PHE A 53 21.32 -14.31 10.34
C PHE A 53 22.72 -14.91 10.42
N GLY A 54 22.89 -16.13 9.90
CA GLY A 54 24.24 -16.61 9.53
C GLY A 54 24.90 -15.62 8.55
N GLU A 55 26.12 -15.93 8.09
CA GLU A 55 26.87 -15.17 7.08
C GLU A 55 26.16 -15.16 5.70
N ARG A 56 24.91 -14.69 5.63
CA ARG A 56 24.13 -14.53 4.40
C ARG A 56 24.79 -13.47 3.52
N HIS A 57 24.94 -13.75 2.23
CA HIS A 57 25.42 -12.73 1.31
C HIS A 57 24.38 -11.62 1.15
N VAL A 58 24.87 -10.40 0.98
CA VAL A 58 24.01 -9.22 0.81
C VAL A 58 24.03 -8.78 -0.64
N VAL A 59 22.83 -8.59 -1.19
CA VAL A 59 22.58 -8.02 -2.51
C VAL A 59 21.99 -6.63 -2.32
N THR A 60 22.48 -5.67 -3.08
CA THR A 60 21.87 -4.34 -3.21
C THR A 60 21.49 -4.09 -4.67
N ILE A 61 20.58 -3.14 -4.88
CA ILE A 61 20.17 -2.64 -6.19
C ILE A 61 20.33 -1.13 -6.22
N ARG A 62 20.32 -0.52 -7.41
CA ARG A 62 20.30 0.94 -7.52
C ARG A 62 18.99 1.49 -6.93
N PRO A 63 19.00 2.63 -6.23
CA PRO A 63 17.78 3.36 -5.93
C PRO A 63 17.20 3.98 -7.22
N SER A 64 15.94 4.39 -7.13
CA SER A 64 15.30 5.23 -8.13
C SER A 64 15.82 6.67 -8.03
N ALA A 65 16.05 7.30 -9.18
CA ALA A 65 16.49 8.69 -9.28
C ALA A 65 15.35 9.70 -9.00
N ASN A 66 14.10 9.29 -9.18
CA ASN A 66 12.87 10.05 -8.95
C ASN A 66 11.66 9.10 -8.92
N ASP A 67 10.47 9.64 -8.68
CA ASP A 67 9.22 8.87 -8.49
C ASP A 67 8.69 8.18 -9.77
N THR A 68 9.34 8.36 -10.91
CA THR A 68 9.01 7.67 -12.18
C THR A 68 10.13 6.78 -12.69
N ASP A 69 11.28 6.72 -12.02
CA ASP A 69 12.40 5.85 -12.36
C ASP A 69 12.16 4.43 -11.84
N ASP A 70 11.43 3.64 -12.64
CA ASP A 70 11.05 2.27 -12.34
C ASP A 70 12.26 1.32 -12.20
N VAL A 71 12.35 0.66 -11.04
CA VAL A 71 13.34 -0.36 -10.70
C VAL A 71 12.76 -1.76 -10.54
N SER A 72 11.51 -2.01 -10.97
CA SER A 72 10.83 -3.32 -10.88
C SER A 72 11.72 -4.49 -11.32
N ALA A 73 12.36 -4.38 -12.49
CA ALA A 73 13.25 -5.43 -13.00
C ALA A 73 14.48 -5.65 -12.11
N ALA A 74 15.07 -4.56 -11.59
CA ALA A 74 16.22 -4.64 -10.69
C ALA A 74 15.82 -5.23 -9.34
N PHE A 75 14.64 -4.89 -8.81
CA PHE A 75 14.10 -5.46 -7.58
C PHE A 75 13.88 -6.98 -7.70
N LYS A 76 13.22 -7.43 -8.76
CA LYS A 76 13.04 -8.87 -9.04
C LYS A 76 14.39 -9.59 -9.17
N ALA A 77 15.32 -9.04 -9.96
CA ALA A 77 16.67 -9.60 -10.10
C ALA A 77 17.48 -9.56 -8.78
N GLY A 78 17.22 -8.57 -7.92
CA GLY A 78 17.78 -8.47 -6.58
C GLY A 78 17.36 -9.64 -5.71
N LEU A 79 16.06 -9.95 -5.70
CA LEU A 79 15.51 -11.12 -4.99
C LEU A 79 15.99 -12.44 -5.59
N GLU A 80 16.07 -12.55 -6.92
CA GLU A 80 16.64 -13.74 -7.59
C GLU A 80 18.08 -14.01 -7.14
N ARG A 81 18.93 -12.97 -7.06
CA ARG A 81 20.32 -13.11 -6.60
C ARG A 81 20.45 -13.35 -5.10
N ALA A 82 19.49 -12.85 -4.31
CA ALA A 82 19.44 -13.06 -2.86
C ALA A 82 18.78 -14.40 -2.48
N ASN A 83 18.11 -15.07 -3.41
CA ASN A 83 17.44 -16.33 -3.15
C ASN A 83 18.42 -17.39 -2.65
N HIS A 84 17.92 -18.37 -1.89
CA HIS A 84 18.71 -19.48 -1.35
C HIS A 84 19.82 -19.06 -0.37
N GLY A 85 19.44 -18.29 0.64
CA GLY A 85 20.29 -17.96 1.80
C GLY A 85 20.86 -16.55 1.80
N GLY A 86 20.43 -15.67 0.90
CA GLY A 86 20.89 -14.28 0.82
C GLY A 86 19.93 -13.27 1.46
N THR A 87 20.33 -11.99 1.37
CA THR A 87 19.53 -10.83 1.77
C THR A 87 19.53 -9.76 0.69
N LEU A 88 18.37 -9.35 0.19
CA LEU A 88 18.22 -8.10 -0.55
C LEU A 88 18.10 -6.96 0.46
N TYR A 89 19.04 -6.02 0.43
CA TYR A 89 19.03 -4.84 1.30
C TYR A 89 18.67 -3.58 0.52
N LEU A 90 17.62 -2.91 0.99
CA LEU A 90 17.14 -1.61 0.53
C LEU A 90 17.41 -0.56 1.62
N PRO A 91 18.49 0.25 1.50
CA PRO A 91 18.96 1.15 2.56
C PRO A 91 18.01 2.29 2.89
N ALA A 92 18.13 2.81 4.11
CA ALA A 92 17.44 4.03 4.54
C ALA A 92 17.78 5.24 3.65
N ASN A 93 16.84 6.20 3.59
CA ASN A 93 16.93 7.41 2.76
C ASN A 93 17.04 7.14 1.26
N GLN A 94 16.56 5.98 0.79
CA GLN A 94 16.49 5.62 -0.62
C GLN A 94 15.08 5.16 -0.98
N THR A 95 14.66 5.51 -2.19
CA THR A 95 13.37 5.11 -2.76
C THR A 95 13.59 4.12 -3.90
N PHE A 96 12.72 3.11 -3.98
CA PHE A 96 12.73 2.06 -5.00
C PHE A 96 11.34 2.01 -5.62
N VAL A 97 11.19 2.64 -6.79
CA VAL A 97 9.92 2.73 -7.51
C VAL A 97 9.59 1.41 -8.20
N ILE A 98 8.40 0.90 -7.98
CA ILE A 98 7.86 -0.30 -8.62
C ILE A 98 6.74 0.14 -9.56
N GLY A 99 7.02 0.08 -10.86
CA GLY A 99 6.10 0.49 -11.92
C GLY A 99 5.51 -0.64 -12.74
N GLN A 100 5.95 -1.88 -12.53
CA GLN A 100 5.46 -3.08 -13.24
C GLN A 100 4.96 -4.15 -12.25
N PRO A 101 3.97 -4.97 -12.63
CA PRO A 101 3.54 -6.10 -11.82
C PRO A 101 4.67 -7.11 -11.62
N LEU A 102 4.86 -7.56 -10.38
CA LEU A 102 5.92 -8.52 -10.04
C LEU A 102 5.35 -9.85 -9.54
N ASP A 103 5.70 -10.94 -10.21
CA ASP A 103 5.51 -12.30 -9.70
C ASP A 103 6.78 -12.73 -8.93
N LEU A 104 6.64 -12.82 -7.61
CA LEU A 104 7.68 -13.16 -6.63
C LEU A 104 7.28 -14.44 -5.88
N THR A 105 6.60 -15.36 -6.55
CA THR A 105 6.17 -16.65 -5.96
C THR A 105 7.30 -17.70 -5.91
N PHE A 106 8.49 -17.37 -6.44
CA PHE A 106 9.64 -18.28 -6.55
C PHE A 106 10.58 -18.30 -5.33
N LEU A 107 10.25 -17.56 -4.26
CA LEU A 107 11.18 -17.29 -3.18
C LEU A 107 11.43 -18.53 -2.31
N SER A 108 12.68 -18.76 -1.95
CA SER A 108 13.11 -19.87 -1.11
C SER A 108 14.32 -19.41 -0.28
N ASP A 109 14.12 -19.36 1.03
CA ASP A 109 15.16 -18.97 2.00
C ASP A 109 15.78 -17.59 1.73
N VAL A 110 14.97 -16.54 1.68
CA VAL A 110 15.42 -15.20 1.30
C VAL A 110 14.97 -14.14 2.28
N HIS A 111 15.85 -13.18 2.50
CA HIS A 111 15.57 -12.03 3.32
C HIS A 111 15.43 -10.76 2.48
N LEU A 112 14.44 -9.94 2.80
CA LEU A 112 14.32 -8.55 2.36
C LEU A 112 14.50 -7.66 3.59
N ARG A 113 15.62 -6.95 3.64
CA ARG A 113 15.83 -5.86 4.60
C ARG A 113 15.40 -4.55 3.96
N LEU A 114 14.27 -3.99 4.39
CA LEU A 114 13.68 -2.75 3.92
C LEU A 114 13.83 -1.66 4.99
N ASP A 115 14.84 -0.81 4.84
CA ASP A 115 15.03 0.40 5.65
C ASP A 115 14.68 1.69 4.87
N GLY A 116 14.66 1.61 3.53
CA GLY A 116 14.20 2.68 2.63
C GLY A 116 12.70 2.66 2.36
N GLU A 117 12.29 3.17 1.20
CA GLU A 117 10.91 3.17 0.74
C GLU A 117 10.76 2.41 -0.58
N ILE A 118 9.81 1.48 -0.64
CA ILE A 118 9.28 0.97 -1.91
C ILE A 118 8.07 1.82 -2.26
N LEU A 119 8.12 2.52 -3.40
CA LEU A 119 7.05 3.39 -3.87
C LEU A 119 6.38 2.78 -5.11
N PHE A 120 5.08 2.51 -5.04
CA PHE A 120 4.34 2.09 -6.22
C PHE A 120 3.98 3.31 -7.09
N THR A 121 4.07 3.15 -8.41
CA THR A 121 3.56 4.18 -9.33
C THR A 121 2.04 4.27 -9.23
N ASN A 122 1.48 5.46 -9.45
CA ASN A 122 0.04 5.70 -9.46
C ASN A 122 -0.51 5.88 -10.88
N ASP A 123 0.09 5.22 -11.88
CA ASP A 123 -0.51 5.14 -13.22
C ASP A 123 -1.70 4.19 -13.18
N THR A 124 -2.84 4.72 -12.73
CA THR A 124 -4.06 3.94 -12.50
C THR A 124 -4.51 3.24 -13.77
N SER A 125 -4.49 3.94 -14.91
CA SER A 125 -4.82 3.38 -16.23
C SER A 125 -3.95 2.19 -16.62
N TYR A 126 -2.63 2.29 -16.43
CA TYR A 126 -1.71 1.21 -16.71
C TYR A 126 -2.01 0.00 -15.82
N TRP A 127 -2.08 0.21 -14.50
CA TRP A 127 -2.31 -0.86 -13.52
C TRP A 127 -3.64 -1.58 -13.70
N GLN A 128 -4.73 -0.88 -14.10
CA GLN A 128 -6.01 -1.53 -14.42
C GLN A 128 -5.86 -2.57 -15.55
N SER A 129 -4.89 -2.42 -16.45
CA SER A 129 -4.71 -3.29 -17.61
C SER A 129 -3.72 -4.44 -17.39
N VAL A 130 -2.81 -4.34 -16.41
CA VAL A 130 -1.71 -5.31 -16.25
C VAL A 130 -1.64 -5.98 -14.88
N ALA A 131 -2.33 -5.44 -13.87
CA ALA A 131 -2.23 -5.97 -12.51
C ALA A 131 -2.72 -7.42 -12.43
N PHE A 132 -2.17 -8.18 -11.49
CA PHE A 132 -2.69 -9.52 -11.23
C PHE A 132 -4.08 -9.42 -10.60
N THR A 133 -4.93 -10.40 -10.89
CA THR A 133 -6.32 -10.46 -10.43
C THR A 133 -6.53 -11.62 -9.47
N HIS A 134 -7.36 -11.41 -8.44
CA HIS A 134 -7.82 -12.46 -7.54
C HIS A 134 -9.36 -12.49 -7.54
N PRO A 135 -9.99 -13.67 -7.64
CA PRO A 135 -11.44 -13.77 -7.82
C PRO A 135 -12.25 -13.30 -6.61
N PHE A 136 -11.68 -13.37 -5.41
CA PHE A 136 -12.33 -12.84 -4.21
C PHE A 136 -12.51 -11.33 -4.33
N GLN A 137 -13.77 -10.87 -4.31
CA GLN A 137 -14.16 -9.46 -4.46
C GLN A 137 -13.60 -8.76 -5.71
N ASN A 138 -13.34 -9.51 -6.79
CA ASN A 138 -12.82 -8.97 -8.05
C ASN A 138 -11.67 -7.96 -7.83
N THR A 139 -10.61 -8.40 -7.17
CA THR A 139 -9.55 -7.52 -6.67
C THR A 139 -8.29 -7.63 -7.51
N ILE A 140 -7.59 -6.51 -7.71
CA ILE A 140 -6.27 -6.48 -8.36
C ILE A 140 -5.14 -6.31 -7.34
N MET A 141 -3.89 -6.56 -7.72
CA MET A 141 -2.72 -6.43 -6.84
C MET A 141 -1.47 -6.02 -7.62
N PHE A 142 -0.60 -5.22 -6.98
CA PHE A 142 0.66 -4.77 -7.59
C PHE A 142 1.66 -5.91 -7.82
N TRP A 143 1.67 -6.90 -6.94
CA TRP A 143 2.63 -7.99 -6.94
C TRP A 143 2.06 -9.22 -6.25
N LYS A 144 2.65 -10.39 -6.52
CA LYS A 144 2.35 -11.63 -5.83
C LYS A 144 3.59 -12.16 -5.15
N TRP A 145 3.51 -12.30 -3.84
CA TRP A 145 4.55 -12.90 -3.02
C TRP A 145 4.22 -14.37 -2.73
N GLY A 146 5.21 -15.25 -2.70
CA GLY A 146 4.99 -16.65 -2.33
C GLY A 146 6.29 -17.41 -2.14
N GLY A 147 6.18 -18.68 -1.73
CA GLY A 147 7.33 -19.54 -1.46
C GLY A 147 7.60 -19.75 0.02
N GLU A 148 8.83 -20.12 0.37
CA GLU A 148 9.15 -20.61 1.71
C GLU A 148 10.32 -19.89 2.38
N ASN A 149 10.31 -19.82 3.71
CA ASN A 149 11.39 -19.27 4.53
C ASN A 149 11.74 -17.82 4.14
N VAL A 150 10.73 -16.97 4.01
CA VAL A 150 10.90 -15.55 3.65
C VAL A 150 10.82 -14.67 4.89
N LYS A 151 11.78 -13.75 5.03
CA LYS A 151 11.74 -12.72 6.08
C LYS A 151 11.80 -11.34 5.46
N ILE A 152 10.80 -10.52 5.73
CA ILE A 152 10.77 -9.11 5.36
C ILE A 152 10.89 -8.30 6.65
N TYR A 153 11.89 -7.44 6.75
CA TYR A 153 12.15 -6.72 7.98
C TYR A 153 12.86 -5.39 7.78
N GLY A 154 12.81 -4.52 8.78
CA GLY A 154 13.52 -3.24 8.77
C GLY A 154 12.66 -2.13 9.35
N GLU A 155 13.01 -0.89 9.08
CA GLU A 155 12.28 0.30 9.53
C GLU A 155 11.65 1.12 8.40
N GLY A 156 11.77 0.62 7.18
CA GLY A 156 11.31 1.27 5.96
C GLY A 156 9.81 1.13 5.71
N ALA A 157 9.39 1.51 4.49
CA ALA A 157 7.98 1.61 4.13
C ALA A 157 7.65 0.98 2.77
N LEU A 158 6.46 0.38 2.69
CA LEU A 158 5.74 0.07 1.45
C LEU A 158 4.70 1.17 1.22
N ASN A 159 4.87 1.99 0.19
CA ASN A 159 4.00 3.12 -0.11
C ASN A 159 3.21 2.88 -1.40
N GLY A 160 1.91 2.66 -1.27
CA GLY A 160 1.01 2.36 -2.39
C GLY A 160 0.61 3.54 -3.26
N ASN A 161 1.02 4.77 -2.90
CA ASN A 161 0.68 5.99 -3.64
C ASN A 161 -0.84 6.14 -3.88
N GLY A 162 -1.62 5.84 -2.83
CA GLY A 162 -3.07 5.64 -2.86
C GLY A 162 -3.94 6.84 -3.19
N GLN A 163 -3.43 8.08 -3.07
CA GLN A 163 -4.28 9.28 -3.15
C GLN A 163 -5.08 9.37 -4.45
N ARG A 164 -4.42 9.11 -5.59
CA ARG A 164 -5.09 9.12 -6.89
C ARG A 164 -6.13 8.00 -6.98
N TRP A 165 -5.81 6.82 -6.45
CA TRP A 165 -6.73 5.68 -6.41
C TRP A 165 -8.02 5.99 -5.64
N TRP A 166 -7.92 6.67 -4.51
CA TRP A 166 -9.10 7.05 -3.72
C TRP A 166 -9.93 8.12 -4.40
N ASN A 167 -9.28 9.11 -5.03
CA ASN A 167 -9.96 10.16 -5.76
C ASN A 167 -10.78 9.58 -6.93
N GLU A 168 -10.18 8.72 -7.73
CA GLU A 168 -10.84 8.08 -8.89
C GLU A 168 -11.90 7.05 -8.48
N PHE A 169 -11.76 6.44 -7.30
CA PHE A 169 -12.77 5.52 -6.76
C PHE A 169 -13.94 6.25 -6.05
N SER A 170 -13.85 7.55 -5.80
CA SER A 170 -14.87 8.29 -5.07
C SER A 170 -16.27 8.10 -5.70
N GLY A 171 -17.24 7.72 -4.86
CA GLY A 171 -18.61 7.41 -5.30
C GLY A 171 -18.86 5.97 -5.76
N ASN A 172 -17.81 5.16 -5.95
CA ASN A 172 -17.93 3.74 -6.29
C ASN A 172 -17.96 2.84 -5.04
N GLN A 173 -18.39 1.59 -5.21
CA GLN A 173 -18.39 0.57 -4.16
C GLN A 173 -17.59 -0.66 -4.60
N ILE A 174 -16.87 -1.29 -3.66
CA ILE A 174 -15.96 -2.41 -3.98
C ILE A 174 -16.76 -3.61 -4.50
N LEU A 175 -17.96 -3.83 -3.94
CA LEU A 175 -18.81 -4.99 -4.24
C LEU A 175 -19.87 -4.70 -5.30
N ASP A 176 -19.78 -3.54 -5.96
CA ASP A 176 -20.65 -3.22 -7.09
C ASP A 176 -20.23 -4.09 -8.30
N PRO A 177 -21.11 -4.94 -8.84
CA PRO A 177 -20.79 -5.79 -9.98
C PRO A 177 -20.47 -4.99 -11.26
N ASP A 178 -20.91 -3.74 -11.35
CA ASP A 178 -20.67 -2.86 -12.50
C ASP A 178 -19.43 -1.96 -12.31
N ASN A 179 -18.74 -2.08 -11.16
CA ASN A 179 -17.53 -1.31 -10.90
C ASN A 179 -16.34 -1.83 -11.74
N ALA A 180 -16.05 -1.12 -12.83
CA ALA A 180 -14.90 -1.37 -13.68
C ALA A 180 -13.58 -0.82 -13.09
N TYR A 181 -13.63 0.01 -12.05
CA TYR A 181 -12.44 0.63 -11.45
C TYR A 181 -11.98 -0.15 -10.21
N LEU A 182 -11.01 -1.02 -10.40
CA LEU A 182 -10.43 -1.84 -9.33
C LEU A 182 -9.24 -1.14 -8.69
N ARG A 183 -9.06 -1.31 -7.38
CA ARG A 183 -7.94 -0.73 -6.62
C ARG A 183 -7.01 -1.83 -6.13
N PRO A 184 -5.69 -1.70 -6.30
CA PRO A 184 -4.76 -2.76 -5.96
C PRO A 184 -4.57 -2.95 -4.46
N VAL A 185 -4.39 -4.22 -4.07
CA VAL A 185 -3.87 -4.60 -2.76
C VAL A 185 -2.40 -4.17 -2.67
N LEU A 186 -2.02 -3.55 -1.56
CA LEU A 186 -0.65 -3.10 -1.32
C LEU A 186 0.31 -4.29 -1.12
N PHE A 187 -0.05 -5.27 -0.30
CA PHE A 187 0.74 -6.48 -0.08
C PHE A 187 -0.13 -7.72 -0.25
N TYR A 188 0.10 -8.47 -1.33
CA TYR A 188 -0.55 -9.76 -1.58
C TYR A 188 0.47 -10.90 -1.50
N ALA A 189 0.15 -11.93 -0.73
CA ALA A 189 0.95 -13.15 -0.64
C ALA A 189 0.08 -14.42 -0.71
N GLU A 190 0.58 -15.43 -1.42
CA GLU A 190 -0.05 -16.73 -1.60
C GLU A 190 0.95 -17.87 -1.42
N ASN A 191 0.49 -19.02 -0.94
CA ASN A 191 1.31 -20.23 -0.79
C ASN A 191 2.61 -19.98 -0.01
N ALA A 192 2.48 -19.29 1.13
CA ALA A 192 3.62 -18.89 1.95
C ALA A 192 3.77 -19.81 3.18
N THR A 193 4.96 -20.39 3.31
CA THR A 193 5.33 -21.31 4.40
C THR A 193 6.51 -20.78 5.19
N ASN A 194 6.37 -20.66 6.51
CA ASN A 194 7.41 -20.14 7.40
C ASN A 194 7.86 -18.71 7.03
N TRP A 195 6.94 -17.75 7.13
CA TRP A 195 7.22 -16.34 6.83
C TRP A 195 7.26 -15.47 8.08
N SER A 196 8.08 -14.43 8.05
CA SER A 196 8.02 -13.34 9.02
C SER A 196 8.07 -11.98 8.35
N ILE A 197 7.16 -11.08 8.71
CA ILE A 197 7.16 -9.68 8.31
C ILE A 197 7.20 -8.82 9.56
N GLU A 198 8.27 -8.05 9.73
CA GLU A 198 8.52 -7.35 10.98
C GLU A 198 8.96 -5.91 10.78
N GLY A 199 8.37 -4.98 11.52
CA GLY A 199 8.92 -3.62 11.63
C GLY A 199 8.76 -2.73 10.41
N ILE A 200 8.24 -3.18 9.27
CA ILE A 200 7.98 -2.28 8.12
C ILE A 200 6.67 -1.49 8.28
N SER A 201 6.57 -0.36 7.59
CA SER A 201 5.35 0.47 7.55
C SER A 201 4.61 0.28 6.22
N TYR A 202 3.29 0.30 6.25
CA TYR A 202 2.40 0.30 5.09
C TYR A 202 1.78 1.69 5.00
N LEU A 203 2.05 2.41 3.90
CA LEU A 203 1.64 3.78 3.68
C LEU A 203 0.73 3.85 2.45
N ASN A 204 -0.34 4.66 2.54
CA ASN A 204 -1.16 5.06 1.42
C ASN A 204 -1.65 3.88 0.56
N SER A 205 -2.14 2.81 1.20
CA SER A 205 -2.66 1.64 0.49
C SER A 205 -3.87 2.01 -0.39
N PRO A 206 -3.90 1.68 -1.69
CA PRO A 206 -5.05 1.97 -2.55
C PRO A 206 -6.33 1.27 -2.08
N CYS A 207 -6.19 0.05 -1.55
CA CYS A 207 -7.28 -0.76 -1.03
C CYS A 207 -6.81 -1.53 0.22
N TRP A 208 -6.85 -2.85 0.19
CA TRP A 208 -6.39 -3.69 1.30
C TRP A 208 -4.88 -3.54 1.50
N ASN A 209 -4.47 -3.34 2.76
CA ASN A 209 -3.05 -3.27 3.10
C ASN A 209 -2.37 -4.64 2.94
N ASN A 210 -3.00 -5.68 3.47
CA ASN A 210 -2.51 -7.05 3.41
C ASN A 210 -3.65 -7.98 2.96
N PHE A 211 -3.43 -8.75 1.90
CA PHE A 211 -4.29 -9.86 1.49
C PHE A 211 -3.43 -11.11 1.39
N ILE A 212 -3.60 -12.04 2.32
CA ILE A 212 -2.78 -13.22 2.40
C ILE A 212 -3.63 -14.49 2.34
N VAL A 213 -3.27 -15.41 1.45
CA VAL A 213 -4.05 -16.62 1.14
C VAL A 213 -3.15 -17.85 1.26
N THR A 214 -3.73 -18.97 1.73
CA THR A 214 -3.05 -20.28 1.83
C THR A 214 -1.70 -20.20 2.54
N LEU A 215 -1.74 -20.13 3.86
CA LEU A 215 -0.57 -19.91 4.71
C LEU A 215 -0.29 -21.05 5.66
N GLN A 216 0.99 -21.30 5.90
CA GLN A 216 1.44 -22.14 7.00
C GLN A 216 2.56 -21.43 7.77
N ALA A 217 2.34 -21.17 9.06
CA ALA A 217 3.30 -20.52 9.96
C ALA A 217 3.78 -19.14 9.46
N VAL A 218 2.87 -18.16 9.42
CA VAL A 218 3.20 -16.76 9.06
C VAL A 218 3.05 -15.86 10.28
N VAL A 219 4.06 -15.03 10.54
CA VAL A 219 4.06 -14.02 11.60
C VAL A 219 4.17 -12.63 10.99
N MET A 220 3.26 -11.73 11.36
CA MET A 220 3.39 -10.30 11.10
C MET A 220 3.41 -9.55 12.42
N ALA A 221 4.48 -8.80 12.71
CA ALA A 221 4.66 -8.14 14.00
C ALA A 221 5.27 -6.75 13.86
N LYS A 222 4.90 -5.85 14.80
CA LYS A 222 5.51 -4.51 14.92
C LYS A 222 5.45 -3.64 13.65
N GLY A 223 4.58 -3.99 12.70
CA GLY A 223 4.29 -3.19 11.53
C GLY A 223 3.36 -2.02 11.85
N LEU A 224 3.43 -0.99 11.02
CA LEU A 224 2.56 0.19 11.13
C LEU A 224 1.71 0.33 9.87
N ILE A 225 0.44 0.64 10.02
CA ILE A 225 -0.46 0.93 8.89
C ILE A 225 -0.86 2.40 9.01
N ASN A 226 -0.55 3.19 8.00
CA ASN A 226 -0.95 4.58 7.88
C ASN A 226 -1.70 4.76 6.55
N VAL A 227 -2.96 5.13 6.64
CA VAL A 227 -3.90 5.21 5.51
C VAL A 227 -4.14 6.65 5.16
#